data_AF-A0A4Q0QFE9-F1
#
_entry.id   AF-A0A4Q0QFE9-F1
#
_cell.length_a   1.000
_cell.length_b   1.000
_cell.length_c   1.000
_cell.angle_alpha   90.00
_cell.angle_beta   90.00
_cell.angle_gamma   90.00
#
_symmetry.space_group_name_H-M   'P 1'
#
loop_
_entity.id
_entity.type
_entity.pdbx_description
1 polymer ?
#
loop_
_entity_poly.entity_id
_entity_poly.type
_entity_poly.pdbx_seq_one_letter_code
_entity_poly.pdbx_strand_id
1 'polypeptide(L)' 'MTKSPLTRKEYLERSREQALRLLRLGRPREAVASMMMDMRKGPNCGAPTEIHTFGISAAAAGDTAAVRAYIEGFI' A
#
# COMPACT_ATOMS: atom_id res chain seq x y z
N MET A 1 27.37 -7.70 7.02
CA MET A 1 26.26 -7.34 7.92
C MET A 1 24.94 -7.63 7.22
N THR A 2 24.38 -8.82 7.42
CA THR A 2 23.01 -9.14 7.00
C THR A 2 22.06 -8.35 7.89
N LYS A 3 21.37 -7.34 7.35
CA LYS A 3 20.28 -6.66 8.05
C LYS A 3 19.32 -7.72 8.55
N SER A 4 19.06 -7.76 9.85
CA SER A 4 17.95 -8.53 10.41
C SER A 4 16.70 -8.22 9.56
N PRO A 5 15.91 -9.24 9.17
CA PRO A 5 14.71 -8.99 8.39
C PRO A 5 13.85 -7.97 9.12
N LEU A 6 13.46 -6.90 8.42
CA LEU A 6 12.57 -5.86 8.96
C LEU A 6 11.36 -6.54 9.59
N THR A 7 10.97 -6.07 10.77
CA THR A 7 9.74 -6.54 11.39
C THR A 7 8.56 -6.21 10.48
N ARG A 8 7.49 -7.00 10.57
CA ARG A 8 6.24 -6.77 9.81
C ARG A 8 5.79 -5.31 9.88
N LYS A 9 5.85 -4.72 11.07
CA LYS A 9 5.44 -3.34 11.34
C LYS A 9 6.30 -2.34 10.56
N GLU A 10 7.62 -2.48 10.60
CA GLU A 10 8.53 -1.59 9.87
C GLU A 10 8.37 -1.71 8.35
N TYR A 11 8.04 -2.91 7.85
CA TYR A 11 7.77 -3.12 6.43
C TYR A 11 6.48 -2.41 5.99
N LEU A 12 5.41 -2.54 6.78
CA LEU A 12 4.14 -1.85 6.54
C LEU A 12 4.28 -0.34 6.64
N GLU A 13 4.99 0.17 7.64
CA GLU A 13 5.24 1.62 7.80
C GLU A 13 5.98 2.19 6.59
N ARG A 14 7.05 1.54 6.12
CA ARG A 14 7.79 1.98 4.93
C ARG A 14 6.94 1.95 3.66
N SER A 15 6.13 0.90 3.48
CA SER A 15 5.23 0.80 2.33
C SER A 15 4.17 1.91 2.35
N ARG A 16 3.60 2.18 3.54
CA ARG A 16 2.62 3.24 3.77
C ARG A 16 3.19 4.62 3.49
N GLU A 17 4.39 4.93 3.99
CA GLU A 17 5.07 6.20 3.72
C GLU A 17 5.29 6.43 2.22
N GLN A 18 5.76 5.41 1.51
CA GLN A 18 6.00 5.48 0.08
C GLN A 18 4.69 5.66 -0.71
N ALA A 19 3.64 4.91 -0.36
CA ALA A 19 2.34 5.02 -1.00
C ALA A 19 1.71 6.41 -0.77
N LEU A 20 1.77 6.94 0.46
CA LEU A 20 1.31 8.30 0.77
C LEU A 20 2.10 9.38 0.02
N ARG A 21 3.42 9.18 -0.15
CA ARG A 21 4.25 10.09 -0.96
C ARG A 21 3.78 10.11 -2.42
N LEU A 22 3.54 8.94 -3.02
CA LEU A 22 3.03 8.84 -4.40
C LEU A 22 1.66 9.49 -4.53
N LEU A 23 0.78 9.31 -3.55
CA LEU A 23 -0.54 9.93 -3.53
C LEU A 23 -0.45 11.46 -3.49
N ARG A 24 0.43 12.02 -2.65
CA ARG A 24 0.69 13.48 -2.58
C ARG A 24 1.21 14.06 -3.90
N LEU A 25 1.89 13.25 -4.70
CA LEU A 25 2.38 13.63 -6.03
C LEU A 25 1.30 13.48 -7.12
N GLY A 26 0.05 13.16 -6.77
CA GLY A 26 -1.02 12.94 -7.74
C GLY A 26 -0.88 11.63 -8.51
N ARG A 27 -0.21 10.62 -7.94
CA ARG A 27 0.06 9.32 -8.58
C ARG A 27 -0.72 8.18 -7.88
N PRO A 28 -2.07 8.19 -7.90
CA PRO A 28 -2.88 7.26 -7.11
C PRO A 28 -2.71 5.80 -7.53
N ARG A 29 -2.56 5.52 -8.84
CA ARG A 29 -2.33 4.16 -9.35
C ARG A 29 -1.03 3.56 -8.82
N GLU A 30 0.01 4.39 -8.77
CA GLU A 30 1.32 3.96 -8.28
C GLU A 30 1.34 3.81 -6.76
N ALA A 31 0.62 4.69 -6.04
CA ALA A 31 0.43 4.55 -4.61
C ALA A 31 -0.19 3.18 -4.26
N VAL A 32 -1.25 2.80 -4.97
CA VAL A 32 -1.91 1.49 -4.78
C VAL A 32 -0.98 0.34 -5.16
N ALA A 33 -0.31 0.42 -6.32
CA ALA A 33 0.60 -0.63 -6.78
C ALA A 33 1.78 -0.87 -5.83
N SER A 34 2.35 0.20 -5.27
CA SER A 34 3.43 0.11 -4.28
C SER A 34 2.99 -0.67 -3.05
N MET A 35 1.81 -0.35 -2.51
CA MET A 35 1.24 -1.02 -1.34
C MET A 35 0.96 -2.52 -1.64
N MET A 36 0.41 -2.82 -2.83
CA MET A 36 0.11 -4.20 -3.26
C MET A 36 1.34 -5.07 -3.44
N MET A 37 2.39 -4.57 -4.10
CA MET A 37 3.61 -5.36 -4.36
C MET A 37 4.33 -5.72 -3.06
N ASP A 38 4.33 -4.80 -2.11
CA ASP A 38 4.95 -4.97 -0.81
C ASP A 38 4.18 -6.00 0.04
N MET A 39 2.85 -5.95 0.02
CA MET A 39 2.02 -6.94 0.72
C MET A 39 2.14 -8.37 0.16
N ARG A 40 2.43 -8.56 -1.14
CA ARG A 40 2.66 -9.89 -1.71
C ARG A 40 3.99 -10.53 -1.29
N LYS A 41 4.97 -9.73 -0.85
CA LYS A 41 6.32 -10.20 -0.49
C LYS A 41 6.45 -10.61 0.98
N GLY A 42 5.49 -10.24 1.81
CA GLY A 42 5.49 -10.57 3.23
C GLY A 42 4.73 -11.89 3.51
N PRO A 43 5.30 -12.83 4.28
CA PRO A 43 4.72 -14.17 4.46
C PRO A 43 3.37 -14.21 5.19
N ASN A 44 2.87 -13.08 5.73
CA ASN A 44 1.57 -12.96 6.41
C ASN A 44 0.85 -11.64 6.08
N CYS A 45 1.16 -11.04 4.92
CA CYS A 45 0.73 -9.69 4.55
C CYS A 45 -0.33 -9.67 3.44
N GLY A 46 -0.83 -10.83 3.02
CA GLY A 46 -1.86 -10.93 1.99
C GLY A 46 -3.16 -10.29 2.46
N ALA A 47 -3.55 -9.19 1.84
CA ALA A 47 -4.91 -8.67 1.98
C ALA A 47 -5.86 -9.50 1.11
N PRO A 48 -7.14 -9.62 1.49
CA PRO A 48 -8.17 -10.15 0.60
C PRO A 48 -8.16 -9.43 -0.76
N THR A 49 -8.43 -10.17 -1.82
CA THR A 49 -8.42 -9.67 -3.21
C THR A 49 -9.40 -8.49 -3.38
N GLU A 50 -10.49 -8.50 -2.63
CA GLU A 50 -11.52 -7.47 -2.57
C GLU A 50 -10.96 -6.13 -2.10
N ILE A 51 -10.05 -6.13 -1.11
CA ILE A 51 -9.41 -4.92 -0.61
C ILE A 51 -8.51 -4.30 -1.68
N HIS A 52 -7.77 -5.12 -2.43
CA HIS A 52 -6.98 -4.64 -3.56
C HIS A 52 -7.86 -4.10 -4.69
N THR A 53 -8.99 -4.75 -4.95
CA THR A 53 -9.97 -4.32 -5.96
C THR A 53 -10.56 -2.95 -5.62
N PHE A 54 -10.84 -2.70 -4.34
CA PHE A 54 -11.22 -1.37 -3.85
C PHE A 54 -10.14 -0.32 -4.17
N GLY A 55 -8.89 -0.58 -3.78
CA GLY A 55 -7.77 0.34 -4.04
C GLY A 55 -7.60 0.64 -5.54
N ILE A 56 -7.67 -0.38 -6.40
CA ILE A 56 -7.58 -0.23 -7.86
C ILE A 56 -8.73 0.63 -8.40
N SER A 57 -9.96 0.38 -7.96
CA SER A 57 -11.14 1.10 -8.41
C SER A 57 -11.08 2.57 -8.00
N ALA A 58 -10.70 2.86 -6.75
CA ALA A 58 -10.49 4.21 -6.25
C ALA A 58 -9.42 4.95 -7.07
N ALA A 59 -8.29 4.30 -7.35
CA ALA A 59 -7.23 4.89 -8.17
C ALA A 59 -7.63 5.11 -9.64
N ALA A 60 -8.48 4.25 -10.20
CA ALA A 60 -9.02 4.42 -11.55
C ALA A 60 -10.00 5.60 -11.64
N ALA A 61 -10.80 5.81 -10.60
CA ALA A 61 -11.73 6.93 -10.48
C ALA A 61 -11.07 8.27 -10.13
N GLY A 62 -9.78 8.27 -9.74
CA GLY A 62 -9.11 9.46 -9.23
C GLY A 62 -9.55 9.86 -7.81
N ASP A 63 -10.25 8.97 -7.10
CA ASP A 63 -10.70 9.20 -5.74
C ASP A 63 -9.53 9.11 -4.76
N THR A 64 -8.90 10.26 -4.53
CA THR A 64 -7.71 10.39 -3.71
C THR A 64 -8.01 10.08 -2.24
N ALA A 65 -9.23 10.35 -1.77
CA ALA A 65 -9.65 10.07 -0.40
C ALA A 65 -9.82 8.57 -0.16
N ALA A 66 -10.48 7.88 -1.09
CA ALA A 66 -10.61 6.42 -1.05
C ALA A 66 -9.26 5.70 -1.18
N VAL A 67 -8.34 6.21 -2.03
CA VAL A 67 -6.97 5.66 -2.10
C VAL A 67 -6.22 5.85 -0.78
N ARG A 68 -6.38 7.00 -0.11
CA ARG A 68 -5.80 7.21 1.23
C ARG A 68 -6.38 6.21 2.23
N ALA A 69 -7.69 6.04 2.27
CA ALA A 69 -8.34 5.08 3.17
C ALA A 69 -7.86 3.65 2.94
N TYR A 70 -7.67 3.24 1.68
CA TYR A 70 -7.05 1.97 1.33
C TYR A 70 -5.64 1.83 1.93
N ILE A 71 -4.76 2.82 1.73
CA ILE A 71 -3.38 2.80 2.25
C ILE A 71 -3.36 2.77 3.79
N GLU A 72 -4.24 3.55 4.42
CA GLU A 72 -4.29 3.69 5.86
C GLU A 72 -4.97 2.50 6.55
N GLY A 73 -5.78 1.70 5.85
CA GLY A 73 -6.49 0.54 6.39
C GLY A 73 -5.61 -0.66 6.75
N PHE A 74 -4.33 -0.66 6.36
CA PHE A 74 -3.38 -1.73 6.70
C PHE A 74 -2.70 -1.45 8.05
N ILE A 75 -2.85 -2.38 9.02
CA ILE A 75 -2.25 -2.37 10.37
C ILE A 75 -1.26 -3.53 10.53
#